data_AF-A0A2V9KXM1-F1
#
_entry.id   AF-A0A2V9KXM1-F1
#
_cell.length_a   1.000
_cell.length_b   1.000
_cell.length_c   1.000
_cell.angle_alpha   90.00
_cell.angle_beta   90.00
_cell.angle_gamma   90.00
#
_symmetry.space_group_name_H-M   'P 1'
#
loop_
_entity.id
_entity.type
_entity.pdbx_description
1 polymer ?
#
loop_
_entity_poly.entity_id
_entity_poly.type
_entity_poly.pdbx_seq_one_letter_code
_entity_poly.pdbx_strand_id
1 'polypeptide(L)'
;MTKATSARKRKPKVYDGPKTAPKRAAAGSNGRRSAFRGQKSIQELAAEQGVTPTRLEDILGKGRDLWESDRELEQFVEDIYSRRREGRELAKR
;
A
#
# COMPACT_ATOMS: atom_id res chain seq x y z
N MET A 1 -36.85 -21.83 26.34
CA MET A 1 -35.52 -21.45 25.84
C MET A 1 -34.50 -21.59 26.96
N THR A 2 -33.75 -22.68 26.96
CA THR A 2 -32.75 -23.00 27.99
C THR A 2 -31.46 -23.46 27.32
N LYS A 3 -30.34 -22.87 27.77
CA LYS A 3 -28.97 -23.19 27.37
C LYS A 3 -28.61 -24.62 27.82
N ALA A 4 -27.80 -25.32 27.03
CA ALA A 4 -26.65 -26.12 27.47
C ALA A 4 -26.21 -27.10 26.38
N THR A 5 -24.96 -27.03 25.95
CA THR A 5 -24.28 -28.20 25.40
C THR A 5 -22.84 -28.21 25.89
N SER A 6 -22.62 -29.07 26.89
CA SER A 6 -21.33 -29.41 27.45
C SER A 6 -20.48 -30.22 26.48
N ALA A 7 -19.19 -29.87 26.48
CA ALA A 7 -17.97 -30.67 26.28
C ALA A 7 -18.00 -31.96 25.42
N ARG A 8 -17.07 -32.03 24.45
CA ARG A 8 -16.28 -33.26 24.23
C ARG A 8 -14.91 -32.96 23.61
N LYS A 9 -13.86 -33.08 24.42
CA LYS A 9 -12.46 -33.23 23.96
C LYS A 9 -12.37 -34.44 23.04
N ARG A 10 -11.86 -34.24 21.82
CA ARG A 10 -11.26 -35.30 21.00
C ARG A 10 -10.02 -34.74 20.31
N LYS A 11 -8.85 -35.22 20.70
CA LYS A 11 -7.58 -34.95 19.99
C LYS A 11 -7.54 -35.84 18.74
N PRO A 12 -7.33 -35.31 17.52
CA PRO A 12 -6.91 -36.12 16.41
C PRO A 12 -5.39 -36.29 16.39
N LYS A 13 -5.00 -37.55 16.58
CA LYS A 13 -3.86 -38.31 16.05
C LYS A 13 -2.79 -37.50 15.28
N VAL A 14 -1.59 -37.43 15.86
CA VAL A 14 -0.35 -37.05 15.18
C VAL A 14 -0.09 -38.06 14.06
N TYR A 15 0.03 -37.58 12.83
CA TYR A 15 0.48 -38.37 11.69
C TYR A 15 1.90 -37.92 11.37
N ASP A 16 2.88 -38.80 11.64
CA ASP A 16 4.29 -38.59 11.29
C ASP A 16 4.46 -38.77 9.78
N GLY A 17 4.41 -37.65 9.05
CA GLY A 17 4.78 -37.61 7.64
C GLY A 17 6.30 -37.78 7.43
N PRO A 18 6.73 -38.19 6.23
CA PRO A 18 8.12 -38.57 5.96
C PRO A 18 9.08 -37.38 6.05
N LYS A 19 10.22 -37.66 6.71
CA LYS A 19 11.42 -36.81 6.81
C LYS A 19 11.75 -36.14 5.47
N THR A 20 11.58 -34.82 5.40
CA THR A 20 12.15 -33.99 4.34
C THR A 20 13.54 -33.49 4.78
N ALA A 21 14.50 -33.59 3.86
CA ALA A 21 15.91 -33.29 4.04
C ALA A 21 16.17 -31.84 4.53
N PRO A 22 17.31 -31.56 5.20
CA PRO A 22 17.64 -30.21 5.65
C PRO A 22 17.91 -29.32 4.45
N LYS A 23 16.90 -28.54 4.04
CA LYS A 23 17.07 -27.43 3.12
C LYS A 23 17.94 -26.39 3.83
N ARG A 24 19.19 -26.24 3.38
CA ARG A 24 20.11 -25.19 3.83
C ARG A 24 19.34 -23.86 3.90
N ALA A 25 19.11 -23.38 5.11
CA ALA A 25 18.69 -22.01 5.34
C ALA A 25 19.85 -21.13 4.90
N ALA A 26 19.76 -20.59 3.68
CA ALA A 26 20.50 -19.39 3.36
C ALA A 26 19.93 -18.31 4.29
N ALA A 27 20.68 -18.01 5.34
CA ALA A 27 20.48 -16.85 6.19
C ALA A 27 20.72 -15.59 5.35
N GLY A 28 19.78 -15.27 4.46
CA GLY A 28 19.64 -13.95 3.86
C GLY A 28 18.89 -13.06 4.84
N SER A 29 19.43 -12.86 6.04
CA SER A 29 18.87 -11.94 7.02
C SER A 29 19.77 -10.72 7.14
N ASN A 30 19.21 -9.62 6.64
CA ASN A 30 19.34 -8.27 7.17
C ASN A 30 20.72 -7.60 7.06
N GLY A 31 20.88 -6.86 5.96
CA GLY A 31 21.98 -5.91 5.83
C GLY A 31 21.82 -4.79 4.81
N ARG A 32 20.70 -4.68 4.06
CA ARG A 32 20.41 -3.46 3.30
C ARG A 32 19.91 -2.36 4.23
N ARG A 33 20.81 -1.83 5.07
CA ARG A 33 20.62 -0.50 5.63
C ARG A 33 20.77 0.53 4.50
N SER A 34 19.90 1.54 4.51
CA SER A 34 20.04 2.81 3.78
C SER A 34 19.63 2.85 2.30
N ALA A 35 18.34 2.65 1.99
CA ALA A 35 17.70 3.33 0.84
C ALA A 35 16.74 4.47 1.29
N PHE A 36 16.62 4.73 2.59
CA PHE A 36 15.73 5.76 3.17
C PHE A 36 16.44 7.10 3.47
N ARG A 37 17.62 7.36 2.89
CA ARG A 37 18.18 8.72 2.92
C ARG A 37 17.42 9.57 1.91
N GLY A 38 16.39 10.29 2.38
CA GLY A 38 15.77 11.37 1.61
C GLY A 38 14.28 11.25 1.33
N GLN A 39 13.55 10.28 1.92
CA GLN A 39 12.09 10.35 1.85
C GLN A 39 11.59 11.42 2.82
N LYS A 40 11.29 12.59 2.26
CA LYS A 40 10.60 13.67 2.96
C LYS A 40 9.26 13.15 3.49
N SER A 41 8.98 13.45 4.75
CA SER A 41 7.68 13.22 5.36
C SER A 41 6.59 13.99 4.61
N ILE A 42 5.33 13.57 4.77
CA ILE A 42 4.19 14.30 4.19
C ILE A 42 4.16 15.74 4.71
N GLN A 43 4.55 15.99 5.96
CA GLN A 43 4.65 17.35 6.50
C GLN A 43 5.74 18.18 5.80
N GLU A 44 6.92 17.60 5.57
CA GLU A 44 8.01 18.28 4.87
C GLU A 44 7.63 18.59 3.42
N LEU A 45 7.00 17.65 2.72
CA LEU A 45 6.51 17.86 1.36
C LEU A 45 5.42 18.94 1.30
N ALA A 46 4.51 18.96 2.28
CA ALA A 46 3.45 19.96 2.36
C ALA A 46 4.04 21.37 2.60
N ALA A 47 5.02 21.47 3.51
CA ALA A 47 5.72 22.73 3.79
C ALA A 47 6.45 23.29 2.56
N GLU A 48 7.09 22.43 1.76
CA GLU A 48 7.77 22.85 0.51
C GLU A 48 6.80 23.39 -0.54
N GLN A 49 5.57 22.90 -0.56
CA GLN A 49 4.53 23.33 -1.51
C GLN A 49 3.66 24.45 -0.94
N GLY A 50 3.92 24.91 0.28
CA GLY A 50 3.10 25.93 0.95
C GLY A 50 1.66 25.47 1.24
N VAL A 51 1.43 24.16 1.32
CA VAL A 51 0.10 23.59 1.58
C VAL A 51 0.00 23.09 3.01
N THR A 52 -1.19 23.21 3.60
CA THR A 52 -1.46 22.67 4.93
C THR A 52 -1.92 21.22 4.80
N PRO A 53 -1.28 20.24 5.48
CA PRO A 53 -1.76 18.86 5.50
C PRO A 53 -3.21 18.83 6.00
N THR A 54 -4.10 18.33 5.15
CA THR A 54 -5.54 18.25 5.43
C THR A 54 -5.94 16.78 5.54
N ARG A 55 -6.93 16.46 6.36
CA ARG A 55 -7.39 15.08 6.50
C ARG A 55 -8.13 14.65 5.23
N LEU A 56 -8.04 13.38 4.88
CA LEU A 56 -8.66 12.85 3.67
C LEU A 56 -10.19 13.00 3.73
N GLU A 57 -10.77 12.83 4.91
CA GLU A 57 -12.21 12.98 5.18
C GLU A 57 -12.71 14.40 4.86
N ASP A 58 -11.85 15.42 4.99
CA ASP A 58 -12.21 16.80 4.70
C ASP A 58 -12.22 17.10 3.19
N ILE A 59 -11.70 16.21 2.36
CA ILE A 59 -11.54 16.37 0.89
C ILE A 59 -12.43 15.39 0.13
N LEU A 60 -12.69 14.21 0.71
CA LEU A 60 -13.58 13.20 0.13
C LEU A 60 -14.96 13.79 -0.18
N GLY A 61 -15.41 13.62 -1.42
CA GLY A 61 -16.71 14.12 -1.90
C GLY A 61 -16.68 15.55 -2.46
N LYS A 62 -15.76 16.42 -2.01
CA LYS A 62 -15.63 17.79 -2.55
C LYS A 62 -15.16 17.81 -4.00
N GLY A 63 -14.48 16.74 -4.44
CA GLY A 63 -14.00 16.62 -5.80
C GLY A 63 -15.10 16.49 -6.85
N ARG A 64 -16.34 16.12 -6.48
CA ARG A 64 -17.43 15.95 -7.44
C ARG A 64 -17.84 17.26 -8.11
N ASP A 65 -17.85 18.35 -7.34
CA ASP A 65 -18.29 19.67 -7.83
C ASP A 65 -17.16 20.45 -8.51
N LEU A 66 -15.94 19.89 -8.55
CA LEU A 66 -14.78 20.51 -9.21
C LEU A 66 -14.76 20.32 -10.72
N TRP A 67 -15.65 19.48 -11.26
CA TRP A 67 -15.68 19.12 -12.67
C TRP A 67 -17.07 19.41 -13.24
N GLU A 68 -17.11 20.02 -14.41
CA GLU A 68 -18.35 20.29 -15.14
C GLU A 68 -18.92 19.00 -15.74
N SER A 69 -18.07 18.00 -15.97
CA SER A 69 -18.47 16.69 -16.49
C SER A 69 -17.48 15.57 -16.16
N ASP A 70 -17.96 14.32 -16.18
CA ASP A 70 -17.10 13.12 -16.04
C ASP A 70 -16.00 13.07 -17.13
N ARG A 71 -16.31 13.56 -18.33
CA ARG A 71 -15.35 13.65 -19.44
C ARG A 71 -14.17 14.56 -19.13
N GLU A 72 -14.41 15.66 -18.42
CA GLU A 72 -13.37 16.60 -18.01
C GLU A 72 -12.40 15.93 -17.02
N LEU A 73 -12.95 15.21 -16.04
CA LEU A 73 -12.17 14.42 -15.09
C LEU A 73 -11.32 13.36 -15.80
N GLU A 74 -11.89 12.63 -16.75
CA GLU A 74 -11.16 11.62 -17.55
C GLU A 74 -9.98 12.24 -18.31
N GLN A 75 -10.22 13.36 -19.00
CA GLN A 75 -9.19 14.09 -19.74
C GLN A 75 -8.06 14.56 -18.82
N PHE A 76 -8.39 15.11 -17.65
CA PHE A 76 -7.41 15.54 -16.66
C PHE A 76 -6.54 14.39 -16.15
N VAL A 77 -7.14 13.23 -15.88
CA VAL A 77 -6.41 12.04 -15.42
C VAL A 77 -5.48 11.53 -16.54
N GLU A 78 -5.95 11.49 -17.78
CA GLU A 78 -5.15 11.11 -18.94
C GLU A 78 -3.91 12.03 -19.09
N ASP A 79 -4.10 13.34 -18.99
CA ASP A 79 -3.03 14.33 -19.05
C ASP A 79 -1.93 14.10 -18.02
N ILE A 80 -2.30 13.76 -16.78
CA ILE A 80 -1.33 13.44 -15.71
C ILE A 80 -0.48 12.23 -16.11
N TYR A 81 -1.10 11.17 -16.62
CA TYR A 81 -0.38 9.96 -17.00
C TYR A 81 0.52 10.18 -18.22
N SER A 82 0.05 10.95 -19.20
CA SER A 82 0.82 11.32 -20.39
C SER A 82 2.09 12.10 -20.01
N ARG A 83 1.96 13.17 -19.21
CA ARG A 83 3.11 13.97 -18.74
C ARG A 83 4.09 13.16 -17.89
N ARG A 84 3.58 12.25 -17.05
CA ARG A 84 4.44 11.32 -16.28
C ARG A 84 5.17 10.33 -17.16
N ARG A 85 4.56 9.87 -18.26
CA ARG A 85 5.22 9.00 -19.23
C ARG A 85 6.32 9.76 -19.96
N GLU A 86 6.04 10.97 -20.45
CA GLU A 86 7.02 11.84 -21.11
C GLU A 86 8.21 12.16 -20.20
N GLY A 87 7.96 12.57 -18.95
CA GLY A 87 9.02 12.85 -17.98
C GLY A 87 9.92 11.64 -17.69
N ARG A 88 9.36 10.41 -17.70
CA ARG A 88 10.14 9.18 -17.56
C ARG A 88 10.97 8.85 -18.79
N GLU A 89 10.50 9.16 -19.99
CA GLU A 89 11.26 8.95 -21.22
C GLU A 89 12.38 9.98 -21.38
N LEU A 90 12.16 11.22 -20.94
CA LEU A 90 13.22 12.24 -20.87
C LEU A 90 14.30 11.89 -19.84
N ALA A 91 13.94 11.29 -18.69
CA ALA A 91 14.90 10.88 -17.67
C ALA A 91 15.78 9.68 -18.06
N LYS A 92 15.49 9.00 -19.17
CA LYS A 92 16.27 7.86 -19.69
C LYS A 92 17.29 8.25 -20.76
N ARG A 93 17.24 9.49 -21.27
CA ARG A 93 18.17 10.04 -22.26
C ARG A 93 19.29 10.78 -21.54
#